data_AF-A0A2H9SWA8-F1
#
_entry.id   AF-A0A2H9SWA8-F1
#
_cell.length_a   1.000
_cell.length_b   1.000
_cell.length_c   1.000
_cell.angle_alpha   90.00
_cell.angle_beta   90.00
_cell.angle_gamma   90.00
#
_symmetry.space_group_name_H-M   'P 1'
#
loop_
_entity.id
_entity.type
_entity.pdbx_description
1 polymer ?
#
loop_
_entity_poly.entity_id
_entity_poly.type
_entity_poly.pdbx_seq_one_letter_code
_entity_poly.pdbx_strand_id
1 'polypeptide(L)'
;MKRLLFCLLVLLIPISFFQTIHAATNPFSIAQGTPVQAMVAGSSQGVHFIISSAAPKNTPVVVTCSFIPDDPSALQYSFNNAGCVAGVGVYNGNPVDTLVSFTIPGNITSTQKGKLIFRQTNGRGYSTTIPVSIAVKANSQRTITVTNYCTRPNGAGKSTGNDIVLGIISSATPAKNQYTSYTSCSSNADCSIFTIYSTCVGLAADGSCPGGNCYCGGGACSRDSDCVNSHSGTCQKNACTYCATDSNCMTGSSCNTTANLCYFSFPTPSKYQLNAYTFGGRADSATITLPDHTAATGFTQVFNGRISPRVGCTLTNSEYSDCNVADCGTTTGSGACNFARNAFASPYPLAEFTLIGTTPDTYDLSLESGATVAMSMYPTPGSAASPNAYGNPYICGLPGATVEVQTNSGQQNIGKSTWAFNLPSYLNSPVYQLRWVDTSNGTSCSSDATCQSIDSSYYCGLTKANETGGGTTTCGKPLGYWTFDQICTDKSTFTFKNANNDTIASCGTDYGSNTYADLLACSGAAAASCYNEGSSNAVCGGCANWQDYNIIVPTSKYIVPQCSYPNTYWVGSSKFDAPGVLPFVTWLKQACTSCYAYPYDDKSSTFTCPGNTGQSAVNYNIDLCPENKGLTPA
;
A
#
# COMPACT_ATOMS: atom_id res chain seq x y z
N MET A 1 29.26 -7.86 102.84
CA MET A 1 28.70 -8.36 101.57
C MET A 1 27.79 -7.26 101.04
N LYS A 2 28.25 -6.46 100.07
CA LYS A 2 28.14 -6.63 98.60
C LYS A 2 26.74 -6.26 98.03
N ARG A 3 26.76 -5.18 97.21
CA ARG A 3 26.00 -4.96 95.95
C ARG A 3 24.54 -4.50 96.06
N LEU A 4 24.01 -3.61 95.22
CA LEU A 4 24.50 -2.93 94.01
C LEU A 4 23.62 -1.67 93.79
N LEU A 5 24.24 -0.54 93.45
CA LEU A 5 23.61 0.71 93.00
C LEU A 5 23.61 0.69 91.46
N PHE A 6 22.48 0.91 90.79
CA PHE A 6 22.45 1.14 89.34
C PHE A 6 21.59 2.36 89.01
N CYS A 7 22.25 3.43 88.58
CA CYS A 7 21.66 4.62 88.00
C CYS A 7 21.05 4.30 86.63
N LEU A 8 19.80 4.73 86.40
CA LEU A 8 19.18 4.74 85.08
C LEU A 8 19.29 6.17 84.49
N LEU A 9 20.13 6.32 83.47
CA LEU A 9 20.30 7.54 82.69
C LEU A 9 19.26 7.54 81.56
N VAL A 10 18.33 8.49 81.56
CA VAL A 10 17.34 8.68 80.48
C VAL A 10 17.97 9.57 79.41
N LEU A 11 18.23 9.00 78.23
CA LEU A 11 18.72 9.69 77.04
C LEU A 11 17.51 10.25 76.26
N LEU A 12 17.40 11.58 76.14
CA LEU A 12 16.45 12.26 75.25
C LEU A 12 17.03 12.29 73.83
N ILE A 13 16.40 11.55 72.90
CA ILE A 13 16.65 11.63 71.45
C ILE A 13 15.60 12.58 70.85
N PRO A 14 15.96 13.67 70.16
CA PRO A 14 14.99 14.52 69.47
C PRO A 14 14.48 13.81 68.21
N ILE A 15 13.16 13.64 68.12
CA ILE A 15 12.46 13.15 66.93
C ILE A 15 12.44 14.28 65.91
N SER A 16 13.34 14.23 64.94
CA SER A 16 13.29 15.07 63.74
C SER A 16 12.14 14.60 62.84
N PHE A 17 11.09 15.41 62.73
CA PHE A 17 10.05 15.25 61.70
C PHE A 17 10.69 15.36 60.31
N PHE A 18 10.99 14.24 59.67
CA PHE A 18 11.22 14.19 58.22
C PHE A 18 9.89 14.46 57.51
N GLN A 19 9.62 15.72 57.18
CA GLN A 19 8.66 16.02 56.11
C GLN A 19 9.27 15.50 54.81
N THR A 20 8.77 14.37 54.31
CA THR A 20 9.02 13.92 52.95
C THR A 20 8.39 14.95 52.02
N ILE A 21 9.23 15.88 51.54
CA ILE A 21 8.91 16.75 50.41
C ILE A 21 8.71 15.83 49.22
N HIS A 22 7.46 15.39 49.01
CA HIS A 22 7.07 14.72 47.78
C HIS A 22 7.24 15.75 46.67
N ALA A 23 8.31 15.61 45.88
CA ALA A 23 8.49 16.37 44.66
C ALA A 23 7.21 16.21 43.85
N ALA A 24 6.49 17.30 43.67
CA ALA A 24 5.15 17.26 43.11
C ALA A 24 5.26 16.90 41.62
N THR A 25 4.92 15.66 41.29
CA THR A 25 4.98 15.10 39.95
C THR A 25 3.94 15.77 39.05
N ASN A 26 4.28 15.89 37.76
CA ASN A 26 3.35 16.42 36.76
C ASN A 26 2.10 15.53 36.73
N PRO A 27 0.87 16.07 36.94
CA PRO A 27 -0.32 15.26 37.06
C PRO A 27 -0.83 14.71 35.71
N PHE A 28 -0.20 15.07 34.60
CA PHE A 28 -0.49 14.52 33.28
C PHE A 28 0.81 14.19 32.52
N SER A 29 0.69 13.33 31.52
CA SER A 29 1.75 12.98 30.57
C SER A 29 1.25 13.20 29.14
N ILE A 30 2.20 13.48 28.24
CA ILE A 30 1.95 13.65 26.81
C ILE A 30 2.77 12.61 26.07
N ALA A 31 2.10 11.83 25.22
CA ALA A 31 2.75 10.96 24.25
C ALA A 31 2.45 11.49 22.84
N GLN A 32 3.49 11.68 22.03
CA GLN A 32 3.31 12.01 20.62
C GLN A 32 2.85 10.73 19.89
N GLY A 33 1.62 10.77 19.37
CA GLY A 33 0.99 9.64 18.69
C GLY A 33 1.36 9.53 17.20
N THR A 34 2.02 10.52 16.62
CA THR A 34 2.51 10.45 15.22
C THR A 34 3.78 11.26 15.04
N PRO A 35 4.82 10.79 14.34
CA PRO A 35 6.02 11.58 14.06
C PRO A 35 5.72 12.79 13.16
N VAL A 36 6.44 13.88 13.38
CA VAL A 36 6.45 15.04 12.46
C VAL A 36 7.27 14.63 11.23
N GLN A 37 6.73 14.83 10.02
CA GLN A 37 7.38 14.40 8.79
C GLN A 37 7.87 15.60 7.98
N ALA A 38 8.63 15.29 6.92
CA ALA A 38 8.99 16.31 5.94
C ALA A 38 7.75 16.67 5.11
N MET A 39 7.54 17.97 4.92
CA MET A 39 6.46 18.55 4.12
C MET A 39 7.05 19.17 2.85
N VAL A 40 6.20 19.63 1.91
CA VAL A 40 6.63 20.55 0.85
C VAL A 40 5.75 21.80 0.87
N ALA A 41 6.12 22.81 0.09
CA ALA A 41 5.35 24.04 -0.01
C ALA A 41 3.89 23.77 -0.45
N GLY A 42 2.92 24.39 0.24
CA GLY A 42 1.49 24.28 -0.08
C GLY A 42 0.79 23.10 0.59
N SER A 43 1.47 22.38 1.47
CA SER A 43 0.99 21.15 2.05
C SER A 43 0.51 21.30 3.49
N SER A 44 -0.32 20.37 3.94
CA SER A 44 -0.71 20.24 5.35
C SER A 44 -0.18 18.94 5.94
N GLN A 45 -0.21 18.79 7.27
CA GLN A 45 0.08 17.54 7.99
C GLN A 45 -0.63 17.57 9.34
N GLY A 46 -1.35 16.50 9.67
CA GLY A 46 -1.86 16.23 11.01
C GLY A 46 -0.82 15.57 11.93
N VAL A 47 -0.79 15.96 13.22
CA VAL A 47 0.02 15.31 14.25
C VAL A 47 -0.82 15.04 15.50
N HIS A 48 -0.96 13.76 15.88
CA HIS A 48 -1.70 13.36 17.08
C HIS A 48 -0.83 13.40 18.34
N PHE A 49 -1.45 13.79 19.45
CA PHE A 49 -0.87 13.79 20.79
C PHE A 49 -1.89 13.22 21.78
N ILE A 50 -1.48 12.18 22.50
CA ILE A 50 -2.29 11.54 23.53
C ILE A 50 -1.93 12.13 24.88
N ILE A 51 -2.92 12.76 25.52
CA ILE A 51 -2.82 13.31 26.87
C ILE A 51 -3.39 12.29 27.84
N SER A 52 -2.61 11.88 28.85
CA SER A 52 -3.02 10.92 29.87
C SER A 52 -2.83 11.50 31.27
N SER A 53 -3.63 11.05 32.23
CA SER A 53 -3.51 11.46 33.63
C SER A 53 -3.89 10.30 34.56
N ALA A 54 -3.24 10.22 35.72
CA ALA A 54 -3.63 9.32 36.80
C ALA A 54 -4.74 9.90 37.69
N ALA A 55 -5.21 11.12 37.43
CA ALA A 55 -6.23 11.77 38.23
C ALA A 55 -7.57 11.01 38.20
N PRO A 56 -8.33 11.00 39.30
CA PRO A 56 -9.61 10.32 39.34
C PRO A 56 -10.68 11.07 38.53
N LYS A 57 -11.68 10.36 38.01
CA LYS A 57 -12.72 10.89 37.11
C LYS A 57 -13.50 12.09 37.69
N ASN A 58 -13.69 12.13 39.00
CA ASN A 58 -14.39 13.21 39.71
C ASN A 58 -13.52 14.48 39.89
N THR A 59 -12.20 14.37 39.71
CA THR A 59 -11.27 15.49 39.84
C THR A 59 -10.30 15.48 38.65
N PRO A 60 -10.79 15.64 37.41
CA PRO A 60 -9.96 15.54 36.22
C PRO A 60 -8.95 16.69 36.13
N VAL A 61 -7.81 16.43 35.49
CA VAL A 61 -6.84 17.48 35.13
C VAL A 61 -7.33 18.15 33.85
N VAL A 62 -7.63 19.44 33.90
CA VAL A 62 -8.00 20.23 32.74
C VAL A 62 -6.72 20.76 32.09
N VAL A 63 -6.48 20.33 30.86
CA VAL A 63 -5.29 20.70 30.07
C VAL A 63 -5.71 21.59 28.90
N THR A 64 -5.04 22.71 28.72
CA THR A 64 -5.13 23.55 27.53
C THR A 64 -3.94 23.35 26.60
N CYS A 65 -4.16 23.40 25.29
CA CYS A 65 -3.15 23.30 24.25
C CYS A 65 -2.95 24.62 23.52
N SER A 66 -1.70 24.97 23.20
CA SER A 66 -1.38 26.06 22.27
C SER A 66 -0.11 25.74 21.48
N PHE A 67 0.00 26.31 20.28
CA PHE A 67 1.20 26.21 19.45
C PHE A 67 1.74 27.61 19.15
N ILE A 68 3.04 27.78 19.28
CA ILE A 68 3.74 29.03 18.99
C ILE A 68 4.75 28.73 17.87
N PRO A 69 4.44 29.06 16.60
CA PRO A 69 5.41 28.97 15.52
C PRO A 69 6.52 30.01 15.71
N ASP A 70 7.75 29.67 15.31
CA ASP A 70 8.85 30.63 15.26
C ASP A 70 8.60 31.71 14.18
N ASP A 71 7.89 31.35 13.10
CA ASP A 71 7.39 32.25 12.06
C ASP A 71 5.90 31.95 11.75
N PRO A 72 4.95 32.75 12.29
CA PRO A 72 3.52 32.57 12.04
C PRO A 72 3.09 32.75 10.58
N SER A 73 3.90 33.42 9.75
CA SER A 73 3.60 33.63 8.33
C SER A 73 4.01 32.43 7.47
N ALA A 74 4.97 31.63 7.95
CA ALA A 74 5.53 30.48 7.25
C ALA A 74 5.01 29.12 7.74
N LEU A 75 4.30 29.09 8.88
CA LEU A 75 3.69 27.89 9.43
C LEU A 75 2.33 28.20 10.06
N GLN A 76 1.27 27.81 9.36
CA GLN A 76 -0.10 27.87 9.88
C GLN A 76 -0.41 26.60 10.68
N TYR A 77 -1.34 26.71 11.62
CA TYR A 77 -1.78 25.56 12.40
C TYR A 77 -3.25 25.67 12.80
N SER A 78 -3.86 24.52 13.07
CA SER A 78 -5.16 24.41 13.71
C SER A 78 -5.18 23.21 14.64
N PHE A 79 -6.04 23.23 15.64
CA PHE A 79 -6.30 22.06 16.49
C PHE A 79 -7.64 21.46 16.08
N ASN A 80 -7.80 20.13 16.20
CA ASN A 80 -9.13 19.55 16.16
C ASN A 80 -9.98 20.14 17.31
N ASN A 81 -11.28 20.27 17.08
CA ASN A 81 -12.25 20.77 18.04
C ASN A 81 -12.42 19.85 19.29
N ALA A 82 -11.46 18.97 19.61
CA ALA A 82 -11.42 18.13 20.81
C ALA A 82 -11.29 18.93 22.13
N GLY A 83 -11.56 20.23 22.09
CA GLY A 83 -11.64 21.09 23.26
C GLY A 83 -10.30 21.44 23.89
N CYS A 84 -9.17 20.87 23.48
CA CYS A 84 -7.91 21.16 24.17
C CYS A 84 -7.53 22.64 24.12
N VAL A 85 -7.88 23.41 23.07
CA VAL A 85 -7.65 24.87 23.09
C VAL A 85 -8.48 25.57 24.19
N ALA A 86 -9.72 25.12 24.41
CA ALA A 86 -10.62 25.64 25.44
C ALA A 86 -10.41 25.00 26.83
N GLY A 87 -9.62 23.93 26.91
CA GLY A 87 -9.41 23.11 28.10
C GLY A 87 -10.18 21.79 28.01
N VAL A 88 -9.47 20.68 28.19
CA VAL A 88 -10.05 19.33 28.19
C VAL A 88 -9.75 18.58 29.48
N GLY A 89 -10.76 17.95 30.07
CA GLY A 89 -10.61 17.14 31.28
C GLY A 89 -10.02 15.77 30.98
N VAL A 90 -8.86 15.49 31.55
CA VAL A 90 -8.10 14.24 31.42
C VAL A 90 -8.07 13.52 32.76
N TYR A 91 -8.35 12.22 32.75
CA TYR A 91 -8.40 11.41 33.97
C TYR A 91 -8.06 9.95 33.65
N ASN A 92 -7.87 9.16 34.70
CA ASN A 92 -7.49 7.76 34.61
C ASN A 92 -8.54 6.95 33.84
N GLY A 93 -8.10 6.24 32.81
CA GLY A 93 -8.96 5.46 31.92
C GLY A 93 -9.66 6.27 30.81
N ASN A 94 -9.39 7.58 30.68
CA ASN A 94 -9.91 8.41 29.60
C ASN A 94 -8.83 9.33 29.02
N PRO A 95 -7.88 8.77 28.25
CA PRO A 95 -6.90 9.58 27.52
C PRO A 95 -7.60 10.45 26.47
N VAL A 96 -7.04 11.61 26.19
CA VAL A 96 -7.54 12.54 25.17
C VAL A 96 -6.59 12.58 24.00
N ASP A 97 -7.09 12.34 22.80
CA ASP A 97 -6.35 12.50 21.55
C ASP A 97 -6.56 13.91 20.98
N THR A 98 -5.47 14.65 20.86
CA THR A 98 -5.43 16.00 20.29
C THR A 98 -4.70 15.97 18.96
N LEU A 99 -5.36 16.41 17.90
CA LEU A 99 -4.77 16.55 16.57
C LEU A 99 -4.37 18.01 16.33
N VAL A 100 -3.11 18.23 15.97
CA VAL A 100 -2.60 19.51 15.48
C VAL A 100 -2.34 19.39 13.98
N SER A 101 -3.06 20.18 13.19
CA SER A 101 -2.88 20.25 11.75
C SER A 101 -1.97 21.43 11.41
N PHE A 102 -0.77 21.15 10.93
CA PHE A 102 0.18 22.13 10.42
C PHE A 102 -0.05 22.36 8.92
N THR A 103 0.13 23.59 8.43
CA THR A 103 0.02 23.94 7.00
C THR A 103 1.17 24.85 6.60
N ILE A 104 1.88 24.47 5.55
CA ILE A 104 3.01 25.19 4.97
C ILE A 104 2.50 25.96 3.74
N PRO A 105 2.59 27.29 3.71
CA PRO A 105 2.24 28.07 2.52
C PRO A 105 3.06 27.69 1.28
N GLY A 106 2.49 27.90 0.08
CA GLY A 106 3.04 27.47 -1.21
C GLY A 106 4.41 28.04 -1.60
N ASN A 107 4.91 29.05 -0.90
CA ASN A 107 6.18 29.72 -1.17
C ASN A 107 7.30 29.38 -0.17
N ILE A 108 7.02 28.51 0.81
CA ILE A 108 7.97 28.18 1.87
C ILE A 108 8.75 26.92 1.50
N THR A 109 10.08 27.00 1.53
CA THR A 109 10.99 25.87 1.20
C THR A 109 12.02 25.60 2.29
N SER A 110 12.00 26.37 3.38
CA SER A 110 12.90 26.21 4.52
C SER A 110 12.22 25.46 5.67
N THR A 111 13.02 24.76 6.47
CA THR A 111 12.55 24.07 7.69
C THR A 111 11.83 25.04 8.62
N GLN A 112 10.62 24.68 9.04
CA GLN A 112 9.81 25.45 9.98
C GLN A 112 9.91 24.88 11.39
N LYS A 113 9.77 25.73 12.39
CA LYS A 113 9.91 25.36 13.80
C LYS A 113 8.83 26.02 14.65
N GLY A 114 8.59 25.44 15.82
CA GLY A 114 7.72 26.03 16.83
C GLY A 114 7.69 25.22 18.12
N LYS A 115 6.82 25.62 19.04
CA LYS A 115 6.67 25.00 20.36
C LYS A 115 5.21 24.69 20.63
N LEU A 116 4.91 23.41 20.87
CA LEU A 116 3.61 22.97 21.34
C LEU A 116 3.61 22.95 22.86
N ILE A 117 2.61 23.57 23.48
CA ILE A 117 2.53 23.78 24.93
C ILE A 117 1.23 23.16 25.44
N PHE A 118 1.35 22.26 26.41
CA PHE A 118 0.23 21.67 27.16
C PHE A 118 0.28 22.20 28.58
N ARG A 119 -0.77 22.89 29.03
CA ARG A 119 -0.79 23.56 30.33
C ARG A 119 -2.01 23.13 31.13
N GLN A 120 -1.79 22.70 32.38
CA GLN A 120 -2.88 22.50 33.32
C GLN A 120 -3.49 23.86 33.71
N THR A 121 -4.80 23.99 33.62
CA THR A 121 -5.52 25.22 34.01
C THR A 121 -6.17 25.12 35.38
N ASN A 122 -6.57 23.93 35.83
CA ASN A 122 -7.14 23.71 37.15
C ASN A 122 -6.10 23.13 38.14
N GLY A 123 -5.22 23.98 38.68
CA GLY A 123 -4.24 23.53 39.69
C GLY A 123 -2.98 24.37 39.72
N ARG A 124 -1.83 23.72 39.94
CA ARG A 124 -0.52 24.38 40.08
C ARG A 124 0.06 24.93 38.76
N GLY A 125 -0.65 24.79 37.64
CA GLY A 125 -0.24 25.35 36.35
C GLY A 125 0.90 24.60 35.66
N TYR A 126 1.04 23.28 35.89
CA TYR A 126 2.06 22.46 35.24
C TYR A 126 2.01 22.60 33.72
N SER A 127 3.18 22.68 33.09
CA SER A 127 3.30 22.84 31.64
C SER A 127 4.29 21.84 31.07
N THR A 128 3.94 21.24 29.94
CA THR A 128 4.84 20.41 29.11
C THR A 128 4.99 21.09 27.76
N THR A 129 6.24 21.30 27.34
CA THR A 129 6.56 21.94 26.06
C THR A 129 7.27 20.94 25.16
N ILE A 130 6.76 20.76 23.95
CA ILE A 130 7.33 19.88 22.94
C ILE A 130 7.82 20.75 21.76
N PRO A 131 9.13 20.74 21.45
CA PRO A 131 9.63 21.41 20.26
C PRO A 131 9.16 20.66 19.00
N VAL A 132 8.71 21.42 17.99
CA VAL A 132 8.29 20.90 16.68
C VAL A 132 9.25 21.46 15.63
N SER A 133 9.74 20.57 14.76
CA SER A 133 10.58 20.95 13.61
C SER A 133 10.08 20.19 12.39
N ILE A 134 9.66 20.93 11.37
CA ILE A 134 9.10 20.42 10.12
C ILE A 134 10.11 20.72 9.01
N ALA A 135 10.76 19.68 8.48
CA ALA A 135 11.61 19.85 7.30
C ALA A 135 10.72 20.15 6.09
N VAL A 136 11.00 21.22 5.35
CA VAL A 136 10.28 21.53 4.10
C VAL A 136 11.19 21.23 2.92
N LYS A 137 10.73 20.36 2.02
CA LYS A 137 11.44 20.02 0.78
C LYS A 137 11.05 21.01 -0.31
N ALA A 138 11.99 21.31 -1.19
CA ALA A 138 11.78 22.23 -2.30
C ALA A 138 10.82 21.69 -3.37
N ASN A 139 10.67 20.37 -3.44
CA ASN A 139 9.74 19.69 -4.35
C ASN A 139 9.28 18.36 -3.72
N SER A 140 8.30 17.74 -4.37
CA SER A 140 7.77 16.43 -4.03
C SER A 140 8.41 15.31 -4.89
N GLN A 141 9.65 15.50 -5.36
CA GLN A 141 10.38 14.46 -6.06
C GLN A 141 10.55 13.23 -5.16
N ARG A 142 10.46 12.05 -5.76
CA ARG A 142 10.61 10.76 -5.06
C ARG A 142 11.72 9.95 -5.66
N THR A 143 12.36 9.14 -4.82
CA THR A 143 13.26 8.09 -5.26
C THR A 143 12.72 6.74 -4.79
N ILE A 144 12.58 5.80 -5.71
CA ILE A 144 12.33 4.39 -5.43
C ILE A 144 13.66 3.65 -5.61
N THR A 145 14.10 2.92 -4.59
CA THR A 145 15.29 2.07 -4.66
C THR A 145 14.87 0.61 -4.72
N VAL A 146 15.24 -0.11 -5.77
CA VAL A 146 14.98 -1.55 -5.90
C VAL A 146 16.26 -2.31 -5.64
N THR A 147 16.24 -3.25 -4.69
CA THR A 147 17.39 -4.05 -4.29
C THR A 147 17.13 -5.53 -4.54
N ASN A 148 18.07 -6.22 -5.18
CA ASN A 148 17.98 -7.64 -5.48
C ASN A 148 18.74 -8.47 -4.44
N TYR A 149 18.02 -9.31 -3.69
CA TYR A 149 18.60 -10.33 -2.80
C TYR A 149 18.38 -11.76 -3.31
N CYS A 150 17.85 -11.93 -4.53
CA CYS A 150 17.61 -13.24 -5.10
C CYS A 150 18.92 -13.89 -5.52
N THR A 151 19.25 -15.05 -4.94
CA THR A 151 20.44 -15.82 -5.33
C THR A 151 20.25 -16.52 -6.67
N ARG A 152 19.06 -17.08 -6.92
CA ARG A 152 18.62 -17.62 -8.20
C ARG A 152 17.08 -17.65 -8.26
N PRO A 153 16.42 -16.66 -8.89
CA PRO A 153 14.97 -16.67 -9.00
C PRO A 153 14.47 -17.80 -9.92
N ASN A 154 13.24 -18.26 -9.68
CA ASN A 154 12.57 -19.23 -10.55
C ASN A 154 12.47 -18.67 -11.98
N GLY A 155 12.78 -19.51 -12.97
CA GLY A 155 12.80 -19.09 -14.39
C GLY A 155 14.09 -18.43 -14.88
N ALA A 156 15.14 -18.33 -14.06
CA ALA A 156 16.45 -17.86 -14.51
C ALA A 156 17.11 -18.83 -15.53
N GLY A 157 17.88 -18.31 -16.51
CA GLY A 157 18.79 -19.13 -17.31
C GLY A 157 18.73 -19.06 -18.85
N LYS A 158 17.97 -18.15 -19.50
CA LYS A 158 18.03 -18.00 -20.97
C LYS A 158 19.32 -17.33 -21.47
N SER A 159 19.70 -16.19 -20.90
CA SER A 159 20.90 -15.43 -21.33
C SER A 159 21.55 -14.61 -20.20
N THR A 160 20.81 -14.33 -19.11
CA THR A 160 21.16 -13.34 -18.09
C THR A 160 21.54 -13.95 -16.74
N GLY A 161 22.11 -15.15 -16.65
CA GLY A 161 22.49 -15.74 -15.36
C GLY A 161 21.36 -15.69 -14.31
N ASN A 162 21.69 -15.39 -13.04
CA ASN A 162 20.74 -15.20 -11.93
C ASN A 162 20.11 -13.79 -11.91
N ASP A 163 20.13 -13.06 -13.03
CA ASP A 163 19.86 -11.62 -13.03
C ASP A 163 18.38 -11.30 -13.23
N ILE A 164 17.94 -10.25 -12.54
CA ILE A 164 16.58 -9.70 -12.64
C ILE A 164 16.61 -8.45 -13.51
N VAL A 165 15.60 -8.28 -14.35
CA VAL A 165 15.41 -7.06 -15.13
C VAL A 165 14.19 -6.31 -14.59
N LEU A 166 14.35 -5.03 -14.30
CA LEU A 166 13.26 -4.19 -13.83
C LEU A 166 12.23 -3.97 -14.92
N GLY A 167 11.00 -4.35 -14.64
CA GLY A 167 9.81 -4.02 -15.41
C GLY A 167 9.05 -2.92 -14.68
N ILE A 168 8.63 -1.88 -15.41
CA ILE A 168 7.84 -0.79 -14.84
C ILE A 168 6.78 -0.37 -15.85
N ILE A 169 5.56 -0.15 -15.38
CA ILE A 169 4.45 0.39 -16.16
C ILE A 169 3.84 1.57 -15.40
N SER A 170 3.36 2.57 -16.13
CA SER A 170 2.65 3.72 -15.57
C SER A 170 1.20 3.73 -16.05
N SER A 171 0.33 4.40 -15.32
CA SER A 171 -1.08 4.58 -15.69
C SER A 171 -1.31 5.75 -16.63
N ALA A 172 -2.49 5.75 -17.23
CA ALA A 172 -2.96 6.80 -18.10
C ALA A 172 -3.12 8.12 -17.35
N THR A 173 -2.80 9.22 -18.03
CA THR A 173 -2.92 10.59 -17.56
C THR A 173 -3.84 11.37 -18.49
N PRO A 174 -4.47 12.45 -18.01
CA PRO A 174 -5.21 13.36 -18.88
C PRO A 174 -4.33 13.93 -20.01
N ALA A 175 -4.95 14.15 -21.17
CA ALA A 175 -4.41 15.01 -22.20
C ALA A 175 -4.60 16.49 -21.84
N LYS A 176 -3.86 17.37 -22.52
CA LYS A 176 -3.93 18.83 -22.35
C LYS A 176 -5.25 19.40 -22.87
N ASN A 177 -5.70 20.46 -22.19
CA ASN A 177 -6.78 21.33 -22.63
C ASN A 177 -6.24 22.59 -23.35
N GLN A 178 -7.07 23.25 -24.16
CA GLN A 178 -6.73 24.50 -24.85
C GLN A 178 -6.63 25.68 -23.88
N TYR A 179 -7.35 25.60 -22.76
CA TYR A 179 -7.42 26.64 -21.75
C TYR A 179 -6.43 26.35 -20.61
N THR A 180 -5.25 26.94 -20.69
CA THR A 180 -4.21 26.87 -19.64
C THR A 180 -4.58 27.63 -18.35
N SER A 181 -5.76 28.25 -18.29
CA SER A 181 -6.28 28.92 -17.10
C SER A 181 -7.25 28.01 -16.38
N TYR A 182 -6.82 27.55 -15.20
CA TYR A 182 -7.54 26.70 -14.25
C TYR A 182 -9.04 27.05 -14.13
N THR A 183 -9.92 26.30 -14.80
CA THR A 183 -11.35 26.34 -14.49
C THR A 183 -11.54 25.54 -13.21
N SER A 184 -11.69 26.26 -12.08
CA SER A 184 -12.03 25.66 -10.79
C SER A 184 -13.31 24.84 -10.94
N CYS A 185 -13.27 23.56 -10.55
CA CYS A 185 -14.47 22.74 -10.50
C CYS A 185 -15.41 23.26 -9.39
N SER A 186 -16.71 23.33 -9.68
CA SER A 186 -17.69 23.97 -8.78
C SER A 186 -18.50 22.99 -7.92
N SER A 187 -18.39 21.68 -8.16
CA SER A 187 -19.10 20.65 -7.40
C SER A 187 -18.35 19.31 -7.36
N ASN A 188 -18.68 18.45 -6.38
CA ASN A 188 -17.99 17.18 -6.15
C ASN A 188 -18.35 16.08 -7.14
N ALA A 189 -19.53 16.14 -7.76
CA ALA A 189 -19.91 15.22 -8.83
C ALA A 189 -19.08 15.47 -10.12
N ASP A 190 -18.61 16.70 -10.33
CA ASP A 190 -17.74 17.05 -11.46
C ASP A 190 -16.30 16.55 -11.27
N CYS A 191 -15.89 16.35 -10.01
CA CYS A 191 -14.53 16.06 -9.56
C CYS A 191 -14.27 14.57 -9.28
N SER A 192 -15.28 13.84 -8.78
CA SER A 192 -15.18 12.42 -8.41
C SER A 192 -15.03 11.48 -9.61
N ILE A 193 -15.20 12.02 -10.83
CA ILE A 193 -15.06 11.27 -12.08
C ILE A 193 -13.58 11.19 -12.52
N PHE A 194 -12.70 11.99 -11.92
CA PHE A 194 -11.27 11.99 -12.19
C PHE A 194 -10.49 11.10 -11.23
N THR A 195 -10.51 9.81 -11.53
CA THR A 195 -9.39 8.84 -11.48
C THR A 195 -9.96 7.45 -11.31
N ILE A 196 -9.28 6.46 -11.85
CA ILE A 196 -9.57 5.06 -11.59
C ILE A 196 -9.50 4.77 -10.08
N TYR A 197 -8.80 5.57 -9.25
CA TYR A 197 -9.03 5.63 -7.79
C TYR A 197 -8.72 7.02 -7.19
N SER A 198 -9.75 7.62 -6.57
CA SER A 198 -9.90 8.93 -5.90
C SER A 198 -8.70 9.45 -5.10
N THR A 199 -8.38 10.75 -5.12
CA THR A 199 -8.90 11.74 -4.15
C THR A 199 -8.71 13.19 -4.63
N CYS A 200 -9.75 14.03 -4.44
CA CYS A 200 -9.62 15.48 -4.49
C CYS A 200 -9.28 16.04 -3.09
N VAL A 201 -8.46 17.09 -3.04
CA VAL A 201 -8.04 17.71 -1.78
C VAL A 201 -9.08 18.75 -1.34
N GLY A 202 -9.51 18.70 -0.07
CA GLY A 202 -10.43 19.69 0.53
C GLY A 202 -11.87 19.21 0.79
N LEU A 203 -12.17 17.92 0.61
CA LEU A 203 -13.49 17.34 0.88
C LEU A 203 -13.77 17.21 2.38
N ALA A 204 -14.98 17.51 2.81
CA ALA A 204 -15.51 17.08 4.10
C ALA A 204 -15.87 15.58 4.08
N ALA A 205 -16.00 14.96 5.24
CA ALA A 205 -16.31 13.52 5.38
C ALA A 205 -17.66 13.10 4.77
N ASP A 206 -18.55 14.07 4.53
CA ASP A 206 -19.84 13.89 3.86
C ASP A 206 -19.75 14.08 2.32
N GLY A 207 -18.54 14.28 1.79
CA GLY A 207 -18.34 14.54 0.37
C GLY A 207 -18.89 15.89 -0.07
N SER A 208 -18.93 16.91 0.80
CA SER A 208 -19.18 18.31 0.44
C SER A 208 -17.89 19.12 0.31
N CYS A 209 -17.92 20.26 -0.39
CA CYS A 209 -16.80 21.20 -0.54
C CYS A 209 -17.09 22.53 0.20
N PRO A 210 -16.82 22.62 1.52
CA PRO A 210 -17.18 23.79 2.29
C PRO A 210 -16.26 24.97 1.93
N GLY A 211 -16.82 26.03 1.33
CA GLY A 211 -16.09 27.26 1.02
C GLY A 211 -15.36 27.31 -0.33
N GLY A 212 -15.61 26.36 -1.25
CA GLY A 212 -15.14 26.44 -2.64
C GLY A 212 -13.65 26.16 -2.88
N ASN A 213 -12.90 25.74 -1.86
CA ASN A 213 -11.45 25.50 -1.93
C ASN A 213 -11.09 24.02 -2.10
N CYS A 214 -11.75 23.32 -3.02
CA CYS A 214 -11.38 21.94 -3.37
C CYS A 214 -10.55 21.92 -4.65
N TYR A 215 -9.43 21.21 -4.61
CA TYR A 215 -8.48 21.14 -5.72
C TYR A 215 -8.55 19.76 -6.39
N CYS A 216 -8.89 19.75 -7.67
CA CYS A 216 -8.80 18.59 -8.56
C CYS A 216 -8.00 19.03 -9.78
N GLY A 217 -6.90 18.34 -10.08
CA GLY A 217 -5.94 18.76 -11.10
C GLY A 217 -6.23 18.20 -12.49
N GLY A 218 -5.96 19.02 -13.52
CA GLY A 218 -5.60 18.60 -14.88
C GLY A 218 -6.73 18.13 -15.81
N GLY A 219 -6.99 18.89 -16.89
CA GLY A 219 -7.72 18.38 -18.07
C GLY A 219 -9.24 18.58 -18.06
N ALA A 220 -9.78 19.42 -17.18
CA ALA A 220 -11.20 19.74 -17.16
C ALA A 220 -11.68 20.27 -18.53
N CYS A 221 -12.67 19.61 -19.08
CA CYS A 221 -13.36 19.95 -20.31
C CYS A 221 -14.87 19.82 -20.06
N SER A 222 -15.64 20.69 -20.69
CA SER A 222 -17.09 20.64 -20.77
C SER A 222 -17.56 20.20 -22.16
N ARG A 223 -16.70 20.39 -23.17
CA ARG A 223 -16.91 20.06 -24.58
C ARG A 223 -15.58 19.66 -25.20
N ASP A 224 -15.62 18.91 -26.30
CA ASP A 224 -14.42 18.50 -27.04
C ASP A 224 -13.56 19.69 -27.52
N SER A 225 -14.18 20.85 -27.76
CA SER A 225 -13.48 22.09 -28.11
C SER A 225 -12.50 22.58 -27.03
N ASP A 226 -12.70 22.15 -25.78
CA ASP A 226 -11.85 22.53 -24.68
C ASP A 226 -10.53 21.75 -24.70
N CYS A 227 -10.41 20.69 -25.52
CA CYS A 227 -9.23 19.83 -25.64
C CYS A 227 -8.30 20.28 -26.75
N VAL A 228 -6.97 20.15 -26.54
CA VAL A 228 -5.95 20.54 -27.56
C VAL A 228 -6.14 19.79 -28.88
N ASN A 229 -6.78 18.63 -28.82
CA ASN A 229 -7.21 17.86 -29.98
C ASN A 229 -8.73 17.99 -30.15
N SER A 230 -9.16 18.58 -31.28
CA SER A 230 -10.58 18.83 -31.57
C SER A 230 -11.30 17.61 -32.16
N HIS A 231 -11.04 16.40 -31.64
CA HIS A 231 -11.75 15.19 -32.08
C HIS A 231 -13.06 15.03 -31.32
N SER A 232 -14.05 14.39 -31.94
CA SER A 232 -15.34 14.14 -31.28
C SER A 232 -15.21 13.11 -30.16
N GLY A 233 -15.86 13.36 -29.03
CA GLY A 233 -15.90 12.49 -27.87
C GLY A 233 -14.59 12.40 -27.09
N THR A 234 -13.70 13.37 -27.21
CA THR A 234 -12.42 13.42 -26.46
C THR A 234 -12.58 14.00 -25.08
N CYS A 235 -13.61 14.82 -24.88
CA CYS A 235 -14.05 15.25 -23.57
C CYS A 235 -14.94 14.15 -22.96
N GLN A 236 -14.29 13.17 -22.33
CA GLN A 236 -14.99 12.10 -21.63
C GLN A 236 -14.85 12.32 -20.15
N LYS A 237 -15.95 12.18 -19.40
CA LYS A 237 -15.86 12.18 -17.95
C LYS A 237 -15.21 13.48 -17.42
N ASN A 238 -15.52 14.60 -18.09
CA ASN A 238 -14.93 15.92 -17.91
C ASN A 238 -13.42 16.01 -18.17
N ALA A 239 -12.76 14.96 -18.67
CA ALA A 239 -11.33 14.95 -18.97
C ALA A 239 -11.06 14.91 -20.47
N CYS A 240 -10.04 15.64 -20.94
CA CYS A 240 -9.46 15.38 -22.25
C CYS A 240 -8.70 14.05 -22.22
N THR A 241 -9.14 13.06 -22.99
CA THR A 241 -8.57 11.70 -22.94
C THR A 241 -7.70 11.35 -24.14
N TYR A 242 -7.96 11.98 -25.28
CA TYR A 242 -7.32 11.61 -26.54
C TYR A 242 -5.95 12.29 -26.73
N CYS A 243 -5.03 11.62 -27.40
CA CYS A 243 -3.77 12.21 -27.88
C CYS A 243 -3.37 11.65 -29.25
N ALA A 244 -2.73 12.48 -30.07
CA ALA A 244 -2.11 12.07 -31.34
C ALA A 244 -0.58 12.17 -31.29
N THR A 245 -0.05 13.06 -30.45
CA THR A 245 1.39 13.29 -30.25
C THR A 245 1.67 13.64 -28.79
N ASP A 246 2.92 13.52 -28.35
CA ASP A 246 3.36 13.89 -26.99
C ASP A 246 3.02 15.34 -26.62
N SER A 247 2.96 16.24 -27.60
CA SER A 247 2.55 17.64 -27.38
C SER A 247 1.11 17.78 -26.86
N ASN A 248 0.25 16.78 -27.11
CA ASN A 248 -1.10 16.73 -26.57
C ASN A 248 -1.13 16.26 -25.11
N CYS A 249 -0.06 15.70 -24.56
CA CYS A 249 -0.01 15.21 -23.19
C CYS A 249 0.53 16.26 -22.22
N MET A 250 0.15 16.16 -20.95
CA MET A 250 0.70 17.02 -19.89
C MET A 250 2.22 16.87 -19.77
N THR A 251 2.90 17.87 -19.20
CA THR A 251 4.35 17.80 -18.96
C THR A 251 4.69 16.57 -18.11
N GLY A 252 5.68 15.79 -18.53
CA GLY A 252 6.01 14.51 -17.89
C GLY A 252 5.09 13.36 -18.28
N SER A 253 4.36 13.48 -19.40
CA SER A 253 3.55 12.42 -20.00
C SER A 253 3.85 12.26 -21.49
N SER A 254 3.66 11.06 -22.02
CA SER A 254 3.87 10.70 -23.42
C SER A 254 2.61 10.05 -24.01
N CYS A 255 2.39 10.22 -25.31
CA CYS A 255 1.22 9.71 -26.01
C CYS A 255 1.45 8.29 -26.49
N ASN A 256 0.56 7.38 -26.09
CA ASN A 256 0.40 6.12 -26.78
C ASN A 256 -0.47 6.34 -28.02
N THR A 257 0.15 6.49 -29.19
CA THR A 257 -0.57 6.72 -30.46
C THR A 257 -1.36 5.51 -30.97
N THR A 258 -1.20 4.33 -30.35
CA THR A 258 -1.99 3.14 -30.68
C THR A 258 -3.31 3.12 -29.89
N ALA A 259 -3.25 3.42 -28.59
CA ALA A 259 -4.44 3.53 -27.74
C ALA A 259 -5.08 4.94 -27.78
N ASN A 260 -4.38 5.93 -28.34
CA ASN A 260 -4.70 7.36 -28.29
C ASN A 260 -4.89 7.88 -26.86
N LEU A 261 -4.09 7.40 -25.91
CA LEU A 261 -4.14 7.81 -24.50
C LEU A 261 -2.80 8.38 -24.06
N CYS A 262 -2.83 9.45 -23.27
CA CYS A 262 -1.67 9.95 -22.55
C CYS A 262 -1.45 9.12 -21.30
N TYR A 263 -0.21 9.06 -20.87
CA TYR A 263 0.16 8.38 -19.65
C TYR A 263 1.51 8.95 -19.15
N PHE A 264 1.92 8.68 -17.91
CA PHE A 264 3.17 9.24 -17.33
C PHE A 264 4.45 8.79 -18.06
N SER A 265 5.28 9.75 -18.46
CA SER A 265 6.59 9.46 -19.05
C SER A 265 7.43 8.66 -18.08
N PHE A 266 8.12 7.68 -18.63
CA PHE A 266 8.87 6.71 -17.85
C PHE A 266 10.16 7.31 -17.27
N PRO A 267 10.38 7.25 -15.94
CA PRO A 267 11.66 7.61 -15.35
C PRO A 267 12.66 6.47 -15.56
N THR A 268 13.69 6.72 -16.34
CA THR A 268 14.79 5.76 -16.58
C THR A 268 15.46 5.36 -15.25
N PRO A 269 15.46 4.07 -14.88
CA PRO A 269 16.22 3.59 -13.73
C PRO A 269 17.71 3.84 -13.94
N SER A 270 18.47 3.95 -12.85
CA SER A 270 19.94 4.06 -12.93
C SER A 270 20.57 2.85 -13.63
N LYS A 271 19.88 1.71 -13.63
CA LYS A 271 20.11 0.54 -14.49
C LYS A 271 18.89 -0.39 -14.47
N TYR A 272 18.73 -1.18 -15.53
CA TYR A 272 17.61 -2.11 -15.67
C TYR A 272 17.90 -3.50 -15.11
N GLN A 273 19.13 -4.00 -15.26
CA GLN A 273 19.54 -5.31 -14.78
C GLN A 273 20.14 -5.20 -13.37
N LEU A 274 19.67 -6.08 -12.49
CA LEU A 274 20.14 -6.26 -11.12
C LEU A 274 20.71 -7.67 -10.97
N ASN A 275 21.99 -7.74 -10.66
CA ASN A 275 22.62 -9.02 -10.30
C ASN A 275 22.22 -9.40 -8.86
N ALA A 276 22.41 -10.65 -8.46
CA ALA A 276 22.20 -11.04 -7.06
C ALA A 276 23.10 -10.22 -6.10
N TYR A 277 24.36 -10.03 -6.49
CA TYR A 277 25.35 -9.28 -5.71
C TYR A 277 26.30 -8.50 -6.62
N THR A 278 26.82 -7.37 -6.12
CA THR A 278 27.88 -6.58 -6.74
C THR A 278 29.26 -7.20 -6.49
N PHE A 279 30.25 -6.77 -7.27
CA PHE A 279 31.65 -7.00 -6.96
C PHE A 279 31.96 -6.38 -5.58
N GLY A 280 32.12 -7.22 -4.56
CA GLY A 280 32.18 -6.80 -3.14
C GLY A 280 31.11 -7.41 -2.23
N GLY A 281 30.23 -8.27 -2.75
CA GLY A 281 29.31 -9.10 -1.94
C GLY A 281 28.11 -8.35 -1.37
N ARG A 282 27.81 -7.14 -1.86
CA ARG A 282 26.61 -6.38 -1.47
C ARG A 282 25.48 -6.70 -2.43
N ALA A 283 24.24 -6.72 -1.94
CA ALA A 283 23.07 -6.84 -2.79
C ALA A 283 23.06 -5.71 -3.84
N ASP A 284 22.72 -6.04 -5.07
CA ASP A 284 22.72 -5.07 -6.15
C ASP A 284 21.45 -4.22 -6.14
N SER A 285 21.54 -2.95 -6.51
CA SER A 285 20.38 -2.04 -6.49
C SER A 285 20.34 -1.05 -7.65
N ALA A 286 19.13 -0.60 -7.97
CA ALA A 286 18.85 0.48 -8.91
C ALA A 286 17.95 1.52 -8.26
N THR A 287 18.07 2.75 -8.72
CA THR A 287 17.27 3.88 -8.27
C THR A 287 16.43 4.40 -9.42
N ILE A 288 15.18 4.73 -9.12
CA ILE A 288 14.23 5.34 -10.04
C ILE A 288 13.85 6.68 -9.42
N THR A 289 14.15 7.76 -10.14
CA THR A 289 13.84 9.12 -9.69
C THR A 289 12.60 9.61 -10.40
N LEU A 290 11.52 9.81 -9.64
CA LEU A 290 10.23 10.27 -10.15
C LEU A 290 10.21 11.80 -10.11
N PRO A 291 10.26 12.49 -11.27
CA PRO A 291 10.24 13.93 -11.31
C PRO A 291 8.89 14.48 -10.82
N ASP A 292 8.94 15.60 -10.11
CA ASP A 292 7.75 16.34 -9.72
C ASP A 292 7.37 17.35 -10.81
N HIS A 293 6.26 17.08 -11.49
CA HIS A 293 5.69 17.97 -12.50
C HIS A 293 4.44 18.73 -12.03
N THR A 294 4.08 18.61 -10.75
CA THR A 294 2.80 19.09 -10.23
C THR A 294 2.61 20.60 -10.40
N ALA A 295 3.67 21.38 -10.19
CA ALA A 295 3.65 22.83 -10.40
C ALA A 295 3.50 23.24 -11.88
N ALA A 296 4.00 22.41 -12.81
CA ALA A 296 3.95 22.70 -14.25
C ALA A 296 2.62 22.29 -14.90
N THR A 297 1.93 21.31 -14.31
CA THR A 297 0.70 20.72 -14.89
C THR A 297 -0.56 21.11 -14.14
N GLY A 298 -0.44 21.58 -12.89
CA GLY A 298 -1.59 21.70 -11.98
C GLY A 298 -2.17 20.35 -11.55
N PHE A 299 -1.56 19.25 -11.96
CA PHE A 299 -1.95 17.88 -11.64
C PHE A 299 -1.11 17.40 -10.47
N THR A 300 -1.73 17.14 -9.32
CA THR A 300 -1.01 16.83 -8.08
C THR A 300 -0.41 15.43 -8.04
N GLN A 301 -0.79 14.54 -8.96
CA GLN A 301 -0.22 13.19 -9.01
C GLN A 301 1.21 13.23 -9.57
N VAL A 302 2.15 12.72 -8.77
CA VAL A 302 3.58 12.64 -9.13
C VAL A 302 3.83 11.41 -9.97
N PHE A 303 3.24 10.28 -9.58
CA PHE A 303 3.37 9.02 -10.29
C PHE A 303 2.22 8.10 -9.92
N ASN A 304 1.68 7.38 -10.88
CA ASN A 304 0.88 6.19 -10.61
C ASN A 304 1.32 5.09 -11.58
N GLY A 305 1.61 3.93 -11.03
CA GLY A 305 2.24 2.87 -11.78
C GLY A 305 2.64 1.69 -10.93
N ARG A 306 3.22 0.69 -11.59
CA ARG A 306 3.50 -0.62 -11.05
C ARG A 306 4.91 -1.06 -11.44
N ILE A 307 5.60 -1.74 -10.53
CA ILE A 307 6.95 -2.27 -10.73
C ILE A 307 6.90 -3.78 -10.52
N SER A 308 7.51 -4.55 -11.42
CA SER A 308 7.59 -6.00 -11.35
C SER A 308 8.96 -6.51 -11.81
N PRO A 309 9.53 -7.54 -11.16
CA PRO A 309 10.77 -8.17 -11.58
C PRO A 309 10.53 -9.12 -12.77
N ARG A 310 11.26 -8.90 -13.86
CA ARG A 310 11.30 -9.81 -15.00
C ARG A 310 12.48 -10.76 -14.86
N VAL A 311 12.27 -12.04 -15.17
CA VAL A 311 13.26 -13.09 -14.95
C VAL A 311 13.48 -13.90 -16.21
N GLY A 312 14.75 -14.26 -16.45
CA GLY A 312 15.13 -15.14 -17.55
C GLY A 312 14.91 -14.51 -18.93
N CYS A 313 15.26 -13.24 -19.06
CA CYS A 313 15.15 -12.50 -20.32
C CYS A 313 16.32 -12.79 -21.26
N THR A 314 16.10 -12.59 -22.56
CA THR A 314 17.14 -12.55 -23.59
C THR A 314 17.52 -11.09 -23.87
N LEU A 315 18.83 -10.82 -23.86
CA LEU A 315 19.39 -9.51 -24.20
C LEU A 315 19.89 -9.52 -25.64
N THR A 316 19.22 -8.79 -26.53
CA THR A 316 19.63 -8.63 -27.94
C THR A 316 19.71 -7.15 -28.25
N ASN A 317 20.82 -6.67 -28.84
CA ASN A 317 21.00 -5.26 -29.21
C ASN A 317 20.74 -4.25 -28.06
N SER A 318 21.10 -4.62 -26.82
CA SER A 318 20.83 -3.84 -25.60
C SER A 318 19.35 -3.74 -25.19
N GLU A 319 18.50 -4.61 -25.71
CA GLU A 319 17.07 -4.71 -25.38
C GLU A 319 16.76 -6.07 -24.74
N TYR A 320 16.02 -6.06 -23.63
CA TYR A 320 15.58 -7.27 -22.94
C TYR A 320 14.19 -7.67 -23.43
N SER A 321 14.05 -8.93 -23.83
CA SER A 321 12.81 -9.52 -24.36
C SER A 321 12.74 -11.01 -24.05
N ASP A 322 11.61 -11.66 -24.37
CA ASP A 322 11.40 -13.10 -24.19
C ASP A 322 11.72 -13.56 -22.76
N CYS A 323 11.27 -12.80 -21.77
CA CYS A 323 11.42 -13.17 -20.37
C CYS A 323 10.55 -14.39 -20.04
N ASN A 324 11.05 -15.27 -19.17
CA ASN A 324 10.23 -16.37 -18.64
C ASN A 324 9.15 -15.85 -17.71
N VAL A 325 9.44 -14.80 -16.94
CA VAL A 325 8.54 -14.17 -15.97
C VAL A 325 8.34 -12.70 -16.30
N ALA A 326 7.08 -12.25 -16.23
CA ALA A 326 6.68 -10.85 -16.42
C ALA A 326 7.20 -10.25 -17.74
N ASP A 327 7.23 -11.04 -18.82
CA ASP A 327 7.62 -10.51 -20.13
C ASP A 327 6.69 -9.38 -20.56
N CYS A 328 7.24 -8.38 -21.24
CA CYS A 328 6.46 -7.27 -21.77
C CYS A 328 6.88 -6.95 -23.21
N GLY A 329 7.37 -7.97 -23.94
CA GLY A 329 7.82 -7.88 -25.32
C GLY A 329 9.11 -7.07 -25.52
N THR A 330 9.48 -6.90 -26.81
CA THR A 330 10.57 -6.02 -27.23
C THR A 330 10.10 -4.57 -27.21
N THR A 331 10.95 -3.69 -26.71
CA THR A 331 10.69 -2.26 -26.67
C THR A 331 11.92 -1.55 -27.16
N THR A 332 11.77 -0.56 -28.04
CA THR A 332 12.83 0.41 -28.33
C THR A 332 13.21 1.12 -27.03
N GLY A 333 14.35 0.77 -26.45
CA GLY A 333 14.79 1.26 -25.14
C GLY A 333 15.32 0.14 -24.24
N SER A 334 16.27 0.48 -23.38
CA SER A 334 17.23 -0.40 -22.69
C SER A 334 16.66 -1.42 -21.67
N GLY A 335 15.42 -1.87 -21.80
CA GLY A 335 14.75 -2.80 -20.89
C GLY A 335 13.55 -2.26 -20.13
N ALA A 336 12.95 -1.14 -20.54
CA ALA A 336 11.71 -0.65 -19.92
C ALA A 336 10.49 -1.27 -20.61
N CYS A 337 9.51 -1.76 -19.85
CA CYS A 337 8.22 -2.12 -20.43
C CYS A 337 7.56 -0.85 -20.99
N ASN A 338 7.38 -0.82 -22.31
CA ASN A 338 6.83 0.34 -22.99
C ASN A 338 5.30 0.31 -22.86
N PHE A 339 4.86 1.13 -21.93
CA PHE A 339 3.53 1.68 -21.71
C PHE A 339 2.58 1.78 -22.90
N ALA A 340 3.07 1.98 -24.12
CA ALA A 340 2.19 2.18 -25.27
C ALA A 340 1.63 0.85 -25.83
N ARG A 341 2.17 -0.31 -25.48
CA ARG A 341 1.89 -1.54 -26.23
C ARG A 341 1.69 -2.80 -25.40
N ASN A 342 2.44 -2.97 -24.30
CA ASN A 342 2.50 -4.26 -23.63
C ASN A 342 2.38 -4.13 -22.10
N ALA A 343 1.33 -4.73 -21.54
CA ALA A 343 1.29 -5.05 -20.11
C ALA A 343 2.27 -6.21 -19.83
N PHE A 344 2.62 -6.42 -18.55
CA PHE A 344 3.32 -7.64 -18.17
C PHE A 344 2.48 -8.87 -18.55
N ALA A 345 3.12 -9.91 -19.04
CA ALA A 345 2.52 -11.20 -19.28
C ALA A 345 2.44 -11.97 -17.97
N SER A 346 1.21 -12.22 -17.51
CA SER A 346 0.94 -12.92 -16.25
C SER A 346 1.43 -14.38 -16.30
N PRO A 347 1.93 -14.93 -15.18
CA PRO A 347 1.81 -14.39 -13.82
C PRO A 347 2.98 -13.55 -13.33
N TYR A 348 2.69 -12.59 -12.44
CA TYR A 348 3.69 -11.72 -11.80
C TYR A 348 3.14 -11.03 -10.54
N PRO A 349 4.01 -10.74 -9.54
CA PRO A 349 3.69 -9.80 -8.47
C PRO A 349 3.87 -8.35 -8.95
N LEU A 350 3.20 -7.42 -8.27
CA LEU A 350 3.30 -5.99 -8.53
C LEU A 350 3.57 -5.23 -7.24
N ALA A 351 4.57 -4.33 -7.25
CA ALA A 351 4.61 -3.20 -6.32
C ALA A 351 3.86 -2.04 -6.95
N GLU A 352 2.74 -1.64 -6.35
CA GLU A 352 1.86 -0.60 -6.87
C GLU A 352 2.02 0.70 -6.10
N PHE A 353 1.97 1.82 -6.83
CA PHE A 353 2.09 3.14 -6.25
C PHE A 353 1.03 4.09 -6.81
N THR A 354 0.44 4.87 -5.92
CA THR A 354 -0.19 6.16 -6.22
C THR A 354 0.50 7.23 -5.38
N LEU A 355 1.43 7.94 -6.01
CA LEU A 355 2.19 9.00 -5.37
C LEU A 355 1.56 10.34 -5.73
N ILE A 356 1.18 11.08 -4.70
CA ILE A 356 0.53 12.36 -4.85
C ILE A 356 1.43 13.38 -4.16
N GLY A 357 1.57 14.55 -4.78
CA GLY A 357 2.23 15.69 -4.20
C GLY A 357 1.53 16.00 -2.89
N THR A 358 0.32 16.54 -2.92
CA THR A 358 -0.29 17.22 -1.77
C THR A 358 -0.96 16.34 -0.70
N THR A 359 -1.02 15.02 -0.90
CA THR A 359 -1.69 14.07 0.03
C THR A 359 -0.78 12.90 0.37
N PRO A 360 -1.19 12.00 1.29
CA PRO A 360 -0.51 10.74 1.46
C PRO A 360 -0.43 9.96 0.16
N ASP A 361 0.73 9.34 -0.05
CA ASP A 361 0.89 8.31 -1.06
C ASP A 361 0.09 7.07 -0.64
N THR A 362 -0.43 6.33 -1.62
CA THR A 362 -0.92 4.96 -1.40
C THR A 362 0.00 3.98 -2.11
N TYR A 363 0.18 2.82 -1.51
CA TYR A 363 1.00 1.77 -2.07
C TYR A 363 0.60 0.41 -1.52
N ASP A 364 0.90 -0.62 -2.28
CA ASP A 364 0.60 -2.01 -1.93
C ASP A 364 1.44 -2.97 -2.76
N LEU A 365 1.52 -4.20 -2.27
CA LEU A 365 2.13 -5.30 -2.99
C LEU A 365 1.01 -6.27 -3.41
N SER A 366 0.79 -6.40 -4.70
CA SER A 366 -0.31 -7.18 -5.26
C SER A 366 0.16 -8.50 -5.84
N LEU A 367 -0.63 -9.53 -5.54
CA LEU A 367 -0.52 -10.87 -6.09
C LEU A 367 -1.73 -11.22 -6.96
N GLU A 368 -2.59 -10.25 -7.30
CA GLU A 368 -3.83 -10.48 -8.07
C GLU A 368 -3.53 -11.17 -9.41
N SER A 369 -2.41 -10.79 -10.05
CA SER A 369 -1.96 -11.32 -11.34
C SER A 369 -0.95 -12.46 -11.20
N GLY A 370 -0.77 -13.02 -10.00
CA GLY A 370 0.09 -14.18 -9.74
C GLY A 370 1.25 -13.89 -8.79
N ALA A 371 2.01 -14.93 -8.48
CA ALA A 371 3.16 -14.85 -7.58
C ALA A 371 4.36 -15.60 -8.16
N THR A 372 5.50 -14.93 -8.29
CA THR A 372 6.71 -15.50 -8.92
C THR A 372 7.97 -15.22 -8.10
N VAL A 373 8.28 -13.94 -7.89
CA VAL A 373 9.42 -13.48 -7.08
C VAL A 373 8.90 -12.87 -5.78
N ALA A 374 9.46 -13.26 -4.65
CA ALA A 374 9.13 -12.64 -3.37
C ALA A 374 9.55 -11.17 -3.34
N MET A 375 8.70 -10.31 -2.80
CA MET A 375 8.93 -8.86 -2.78
C MET A 375 8.53 -8.27 -1.43
N SER A 376 9.15 -7.16 -1.06
CA SER A 376 8.61 -6.27 -0.02
C SER A 376 8.84 -4.83 -0.41
N MET A 377 8.02 -3.90 0.09
CA MET A 377 8.19 -2.48 -0.19
C MET A 377 7.87 -1.61 1.03
N TYR A 378 8.59 -0.50 1.20
CA TYR A 378 8.44 0.36 2.38
C TYR A 378 9.08 1.76 2.21
N PRO A 379 8.62 2.78 2.96
CA PRO A 379 9.19 4.14 2.94
C PRO A 379 10.59 4.28 3.58
N THR A 380 11.36 5.30 3.17
CA THR A 380 12.74 5.64 3.59
C THR A 380 12.79 6.99 4.34
N PRO A 381 13.61 7.15 5.41
CA PRO A 381 14.53 6.18 6.00
C PRO A 381 13.85 5.38 7.09
N GLY A 382 13.71 4.07 6.88
CA GLY A 382 13.35 3.14 7.93
C GLY A 382 12.01 3.45 8.61
N SER A 383 10.99 2.76 8.14
CA SER A 383 9.81 2.33 8.89
C SER A 383 10.06 1.75 10.31
N ALA A 384 11.29 1.76 10.84
CA ALA A 384 11.64 1.28 12.18
C ALA A 384 10.96 2.06 13.33
N ALA A 385 10.44 3.27 13.08
CA ALA A 385 9.66 4.04 14.07
C ALA A 385 8.18 4.23 13.69
N SER A 386 7.76 3.83 12.49
CA SER A 386 6.53 4.36 11.89
C SER A 386 5.26 3.60 12.32
N PRO A 387 5.07 2.29 12.05
CA PRO A 387 3.79 1.63 12.31
C PRO A 387 3.44 1.61 13.80
N ASN A 388 4.48 1.43 14.62
CA ASN A 388 4.42 1.54 16.08
C ASN A 388 3.97 2.93 16.55
N ALA A 389 4.51 4.00 15.97
CA ALA A 389 4.13 5.34 16.37
C ALA A 389 2.65 5.60 16.11
N TYR A 390 2.13 5.22 14.94
CA TYR A 390 0.73 5.42 14.57
C TYR A 390 -0.25 4.44 15.23
N GLY A 391 0.23 3.37 15.86
CA GLY A 391 -0.63 2.29 16.36
C GLY A 391 -1.43 1.59 15.26
N ASN A 392 -1.02 1.74 14.00
CA ASN A 392 -1.67 1.18 12.82
C ASN A 392 -0.59 0.62 11.86
N PRO A 393 -0.60 -0.69 11.57
CA PRO A 393 0.43 -1.32 10.77
C PRO A 393 0.35 -1.00 9.27
N TYR A 394 -0.77 -0.44 8.79
CA TYR A 394 -0.99 -0.02 7.39
C TYR A 394 -0.48 1.39 7.09
N ILE A 395 -0.07 2.12 8.12
CA ILE A 395 0.48 3.44 7.97
C ILE A 395 1.99 3.36 7.87
N CYS A 396 2.53 3.80 6.73
CA CYS A 396 3.96 3.76 6.41
C CYS A 396 4.57 2.38 6.78
N GLY A 397 3.78 1.33 6.52
CA GLY A 397 4.05 -0.07 6.81
C GLY A 397 4.90 -0.76 5.74
N LEU A 398 5.04 -2.07 5.87
CA LEU A 398 5.95 -2.90 5.08
C LEU A 398 5.22 -4.11 4.46
N PRO A 399 4.41 -3.93 3.40
CA PRO A 399 3.86 -5.05 2.65
C PRO A 399 4.93 -6.01 2.14
N GLY A 400 4.62 -7.30 2.17
CA GLY A 400 5.50 -8.40 1.74
C GLY A 400 6.63 -8.76 2.72
N ALA A 401 6.71 -8.09 3.88
CA ALA A 401 7.79 -8.30 4.83
C ALA A 401 7.83 -9.72 5.41
N THR A 402 9.03 -10.26 5.58
CA THR A 402 9.31 -11.58 6.19
C THR A 402 9.38 -11.54 7.71
N VAL A 403 9.11 -10.38 8.29
CA VAL A 403 8.99 -10.13 9.72
C VAL A 403 7.56 -9.73 10.05
N GLU A 404 7.12 -10.05 11.27
CA GLU A 404 5.84 -9.56 11.77
C GLU A 404 5.91 -8.03 11.92
N VAL A 405 4.91 -7.33 11.36
CA VAL A 405 4.76 -5.89 11.53
C VAL A 405 3.99 -5.64 12.81
N GLN A 406 4.72 -5.34 13.88
CA GLN A 406 4.14 -5.11 15.20
C GLN A 406 3.72 -3.65 15.39
N THR A 407 2.71 -3.46 16.25
CA THR A 407 2.38 -2.16 16.85
C THR A 407 2.58 -2.20 18.36
N ASN A 408 2.70 -1.04 19.01
CA ASN A 408 2.89 -0.91 20.47
C ASN A 408 1.79 -1.58 21.34
N SER A 409 0.68 -2.02 20.74
CA SER A 409 -0.45 -2.62 21.44
C SER A 409 -0.58 -4.15 21.26
N GLY A 410 0.30 -4.79 20.48
CA GLY A 410 0.33 -6.25 20.24
C GLY A 410 -0.91 -6.87 19.56
N GLN A 411 -2.06 -6.19 19.59
CA GLN A 411 -3.34 -6.64 19.03
C GLN A 411 -3.59 -6.14 17.59
N GLN A 412 -2.73 -5.27 17.06
CA GLN A 412 -2.87 -4.67 15.72
C GLN A 412 -1.69 -5.03 14.82
N ASN A 413 -1.27 -6.30 14.84
CA ASN A 413 -0.11 -6.75 14.08
C ASN A 413 -0.52 -7.26 12.69
N ILE A 414 0.41 -7.24 11.75
CA ILE A 414 0.33 -8.02 10.51
C ILE A 414 1.36 -9.14 10.60
N GLY A 415 0.93 -10.38 10.35
CA GLY A 415 1.80 -11.54 10.38
C GLY A 415 2.95 -11.45 9.37
N LYS A 416 3.99 -12.25 9.56
CA LYS A 416 5.07 -12.35 8.56
C LYS A 416 4.59 -12.99 7.26
N SER A 417 5.11 -12.50 6.13
CA SER A 417 4.98 -13.15 4.83
C SER A 417 6.01 -14.27 4.73
N THR A 418 5.55 -15.50 4.51
CA THR A 418 6.44 -16.66 4.36
C THR A 418 6.90 -16.84 2.92
N TRP A 419 6.13 -16.31 1.95
CA TRP A 419 6.29 -16.58 0.52
C TRP A 419 6.29 -18.08 0.17
N ALA A 420 5.80 -18.92 1.11
CA ALA A 420 5.64 -20.35 0.94
C ALA A 420 4.17 -20.62 0.62
N PHE A 421 3.90 -20.89 -0.65
CA PHE A 421 2.56 -21.11 -1.14
C PHE A 421 2.19 -22.59 -1.08
N ASN A 422 1.10 -22.89 -0.36
CA ASN A 422 0.52 -24.22 -0.30
C ASN A 422 -0.70 -24.25 -1.22
N LEU A 423 -0.65 -25.04 -2.29
CA LEU A 423 -1.78 -25.15 -3.22
C LEU A 423 -3.05 -25.56 -2.47
N PRO A 424 -4.21 -24.95 -2.78
CA PRO A 424 -5.47 -25.38 -2.18
C PRO A 424 -5.76 -26.83 -2.59
N SER A 425 -6.43 -27.56 -1.70
CA SER A 425 -6.89 -28.91 -1.96
C SER A 425 -8.42 -28.96 -2.01
N TYR A 426 -8.96 -29.76 -2.92
CA TYR A 426 -10.38 -30.03 -3.03
C TYR A 426 -10.60 -31.53 -3.16
N LEU A 427 -11.52 -32.09 -2.36
CA LEU A 427 -11.71 -33.54 -2.22
C LEU A 427 -10.37 -34.28 -1.94
N ASN A 428 -9.55 -33.72 -1.05
CA ASN A 428 -8.21 -34.22 -0.68
C ASN A 428 -7.20 -34.28 -1.83
N SER A 429 -7.40 -33.50 -2.89
CA SER A 429 -6.51 -33.45 -4.05
C SER A 429 -6.06 -32.02 -4.36
N PRO A 430 -4.75 -31.76 -4.56
CA PRO A 430 -4.25 -30.43 -4.89
C PRO A 430 -4.76 -29.91 -6.25
N VAL A 431 -4.98 -28.59 -6.35
CA VAL A 431 -5.31 -27.91 -7.60
C VAL A 431 -4.03 -27.52 -8.34
N TYR A 432 -3.39 -28.50 -9.01
CA TYR A 432 -2.12 -28.28 -9.73
C TYR A 432 -2.18 -27.20 -10.82
N GLN A 433 -3.37 -26.90 -11.33
CA GLN A 433 -3.55 -25.84 -12.33
C GLN A 433 -3.19 -24.44 -11.82
N LEU A 434 -3.11 -24.23 -10.50
CA LEU A 434 -2.66 -22.97 -9.91
C LEU A 434 -1.13 -22.86 -9.80
N ARG A 435 -0.37 -23.94 -10.05
CA ARG A 435 1.08 -23.87 -10.15
C ARG A 435 1.47 -23.54 -11.59
N TRP A 436 2.35 -22.57 -11.77
CA TRP A 436 2.91 -22.24 -13.07
C TRP A 436 4.24 -22.95 -13.28
N VAL A 437 4.37 -23.64 -14.41
CA VAL A 437 5.59 -24.34 -14.83
C VAL A 437 6.03 -23.92 -16.23
N ASP A 438 7.33 -24.08 -16.50
CA ASP A 438 7.91 -23.86 -17.82
C ASP A 438 7.51 -24.96 -18.84
N THR A 439 7.93 -24.79 -20.09
CA THR A 439 7.67 -25.75 -21.18
C THR A 439 8.84 -26.71 -21.42
N SER A 440 9.72 -26.92 -20.44
CA SER A 440 10.96 -27.69 -20.63
C SER A 440 10.74 -29.18 -20.90
N ASN A 441 9.62 -29.75 -20.43
CA ASN A 441 9.29 -31.16 -20.63
C ASN A 441 7.94 -31.36 -21.31
N GLY A 442 6.86 -30.76 -20.79
CA GLY A 442 5.55 -30.77 -21.44
C GLY A 442 4.78 -32.10 -21.35
N THR A 443 5.28 -33.12 -20.64
CA THR A 443 4.55 -34.38 -20.41
C THR A 443 3.33 -34.11 -19.54
N SER A 444 2.13 -34.54 -19.95
CA SER A 444 0.92 -34.40 -19.14
C SER A 444 1.07 -35.10 -17.78
N CYS A 445 0.56 -34.47 -16.73
CA CYS A 445 0.69 -34.95 -15.36
C CYS A 445 -0.59 -34.73 -14.56
N SER A 446 -0.77 -35.53 -13.52
CA SER A 446 -1.77 -35.33 -12.47
C SER A 446 -1.16 -35.33 -11.06
N SER A 447 0.16 -35.50 -10.93
CA SER A 447 0.84 -35.50 -9.63
C SER A 447 2.30 -35.07 -9.75
N ASP A 448 2.84 -34.55 -8.65
CA ASP A 448 4.28 -34.22 -8.56
C ASP A 448 5.15 -35.46 -8.66
N ALA A 449 4.71 -36.60 -8.12
CA ALA A 449 5.47 -37.85 -8.19
C ALA A 449 5.74 -38.29 -9.63
N THR A 450 4.77 -38.10 -10.55
CA THR A 450 4.96 -38.36 -11.98
C THR A 450 6.10 -37.52 -12.55
N CYS A 451 6.12 -36.22 -12.24
CA CYS A 451 7.13 -35.31 -12.76
C CYS A 451 8.50 -35.53 -12.12
N GLN A 452 8.54 -35.78 -10.82
CA GLN A 452 9.77 -36.03 -10.08
C GLN A 452 10.46 -37.35 -10.48
N SER A 453 9.70 -38.31 -11.03
CA SER A 453 10.26 -39.53 -11.62
C SER A 453 11.03 -39.28 -12.93
N ILE A 454 10.72 -38.17 -13.63
CA ILE A 454 11.42 -37.73 -14.84
C ILE A 454 12.65 -36.91 -14.45
N ASP A 455 12.46 -35.91 -13.60
CA ASP A 455 13.51 -35.08 -13.03
C ASP A 455 13.05 -34.58 -11.66
N SER A 456 13.87 -34.77 -10.62
CA SER A 456 13.57 -34.35 -9.25
C SER A 456 13.25 -32.85 -9.08
N SER A 457 13.64 -32.01 -10.04
CA SER A 457 13.34 -30.58 -10.07
C SER A 457 12.00 -30.22 -10.74
N TYR A 458 11.32 -31.20 -11.37
CA TYR A 458 10.06 -30.98 -12.06
C TYR A 458 8.86 -31.15 -11.14
N TYR A 459 7.85 -30.34 -11.43
CA TYR A 459 6.57 -30.29 -10.74
C TYR A 459 5.44 -30.33 -11.74
N CYS A 460 4.27 -30.81 -11.29
CA CYS A 460 3.08 -30.78 -12.10
C CYS A 460 2.43 -29.39 -12.02
N GLY A 461 2.10 -28.80 -13.17
CA GLY A 461 1.48 -27.47 -13.20
C GLY A 461 0.98 -27.06 -14.58
N LEU A 462 0.43 -25.86 -14.68
CA LEU A 462 -0.11 -25.27 -15.90
C LEU A 462 0.94 -24.40 -16.58
N THR A 463 1.04 -24.48 -17.91
CA THR A 463 1.86 -23.57 -18.73
C THR A 463 1.00 -22.42 -19.27
N LYS A 464 1.62 -21.33 -19.74
CA LYS A 464 0.89 -20.21 -20.38
C LYS A 464 0.06 -20.68 -21.59
N ALA A 465 0.58 -21.62 -22.38
CA ALA A 465 -0.15 -22.17 -23.53
C ALA A 465 -1.38 -23.00 -23.10
N ASN A 466 -1.27 -23.77 -22.01
CA ASN A 466 -2.36 -24.63 -21.56
C ASN A 466 -3.45 -23.88 -20.76
N GLU A 467 -3.11 -22.74 -20.18
CA GLU A 467 -4.08 -21.81 -19.57
C GLU A 467 -5.14 -21.40 -20.60
N THR A 468 -4.70 -20.93 -21.77
CA THR A 468 -5.61 -20.64 -22.90
C THR A 468 -6.12 -21.90 -23.62
N GLY A 469 -5.41 -23.03 -23.53
CA GLY A 469 -5.61 -24.26 -24.32
C GLY A 469 -6.50 -25.36 -23.71
N GLY A 470 -7.05 -25.21 -22.50
CA GLY A 470 -7.99 -26.19 -21.92
C GLY A 470 -7.60 -26.76 -20.54
N GLY A 471 -6.57 -26.20 -19.90
CA GLY A 471 -6.27 -26.47 -18.50
C GLY A 471 -5.48 -27.75 -18.22
N THR A 472 -4.90 -28.39 -19.23
CA THR A 472 -4.07 -29.58 -19.05
C THR A 472 -2.78 -29.23 -18.30
N THR A 473 -2.51 -29.94 -17.20
CA THR A 473 -1.26 -29.81 -16.45
C THR A 473 -0.15 -30.66 -17.07
N THR A 474 1.07 -30.14 -17.05
CA THR A 474 2.28 -30.78 -17.58
C THR A 474 3.43 -30.69 -16.60
N CYS A 475 4.42 -31.56 -16.75
CA CYS A 475 5.67 -31.50 -16.02
C CYS A 475 6.56 -30.37 -16.56
N GLY A 476 7.15 -29.61 -15.65
CA GLY A 476 8.14 -28.57 -15.95
C GLY A 476 8.77 -28.02 -14.68
N LYS A 477 9.72 -27.09 -14.84
CA LYS A 477 10.30 -26.39 -13.69
C LYS A 477 9.31 -25.35 -13.18
N PRO A 478 9.13 -25.21 -11.86
CA PRO A 478 8.21 -24.24 -11.30
C PRO A 478 8.72 -22.82 -11.57
N LEU A 479 7.83 -21.96 -12.07
CA LEU A 479 8.09 -20.55 -12.34
C LEU A 479 7.37 -19.64 -11.33
N GLY A 480 6.29 -20.14 -10.72
CA GLY A 480 5.48 -19.40 -9.76
C GLY A 480 4.09 -19.99 -9.67
N TYR A 481 3.12 -19.11 -9.49
CA TYR A 481 1.72 -19.46 -9.26
C TYR A 481 0.78 -18.56 -10.05
N TRP A 482 -0.22 -19.20 -10.64
CA TRP A 482 -1.40 -18.54 -11.17
C TRP A 482 -2.34 -18.18 -10.03
N THR A 483 -3.07 -17.07 -10.19
CA THR A 483 -4.27 -16.83 -9.40
C THR A 483 -5.50 -17.32 -10.14
N PHE A 484 -6.54 -17.58 -9.38
CA PHE A 484 -7.86 -17.89 -9.92
C PHE A 484 -8.41 -16.71 -10.73
N ASP A 485 -8.20 -15.48 -10.25
CA ASP A 485 -8.54 -14.24 -10.95
C ASP A 485 -7.88 -14.15 -12.33
N GLN A 486 -6.57 -14.34 -12.39
CA GLN A 486 -5.82 -14.23 -13.64
C GLN A 486 -6.30 -15.23 -14.69
N ILE A 487 -6.48 -16.50 -14.31
CA ILE A 487 -6.95 -17.54 -15.23
C ILE A 487 -8.38 -17.23 -15.71
N CYS A 488 -9.27 -16.79 -14.81
CA CYS A 488 -10.64 -16.46 -15.19
C CYS A 488 -10.74 -15.20 -16.05
N THR A 489 -9.83 -14.26 -15.88
CA THR A 489 -9.71 -13.06 -16.72
C THR A 489 -9.15 -13.40 -18.10
N ASP A 490 -8.09 -14.21 -18.18
CA ASP A 490 -7.50 -14.63 -19.45
C ASP A 490 -8.44 -15.58 -20.22
N LYS A 491 -9.18 -16.44 -19.51
CA LYS A 491 -10.15 -17.37 -20.08
C LYS A 491 -11.38 -17.54 -19.20
N SER A 492 -12.42 -16.75 -19.48
CA SER A 492 -13.71 -16.78 -18.76
C SER A 492 -14.48 -18.10 -18.81
N THR A 493 -14.10 -19.05 -19.68
CA THR A 493 -14.68 -20.39 -19.79
C THR A 493 -13.81 -21.49 -19.18
N PHE A 494 -12.70 -21.12 -18.52
CA PHE A 494 -11.78 -22.09 -17.93
C PHE A 494 -12.47 -22.92 -16.85
N THR A 495 -12.14 -24.22 -16.82
CA THR A 495 -12.66 -25.16 -15.83
C THR A 495 -11.51 -25.74 -15.02
N PHE A 496 -11.56 -25.46 -13.72
CA PHE A 496 -10.63 -25.98 -12.75
C PHE A 496 -10.98 -27.40 -12.36
N LYS A 497 -9.96 -28.24 -12.28
CA LYS A 497 -10.04 -29.65 -11.99
C LYS A 497 -9.00 -30.06 -10.96
N ASN A 498 -9.34 -31.07 -10.17
CA ASN A 498 -8.39 -31.69 -9.25
C ASN A 498 -7.54 -32.75 -9.99
N ALA A 499 -6.62 -33.41 -9.27
CA ALA A 499 -5.79 -34.48 -9.86
C ALA A 499 -6.60 -35.69 -10.37
N ASN A 500 -7.83 -35.88 -9.88
CA ASN A 500 -8.73 -36.95 -10.31
C ASN A 500 -9.59 -36.54 -11.53
N ASN A 501 -9.36 -35.35 -12.09
CA ASN A 501 -10.11 -34.77 -13.21
C ASN A 501 -11.58 -34.43 -12.87
N ASP A 502 -11.92 -34.35 -11.58
CA ASP A 502 -13.22 -33.83 -11.12
C ASP A 502 -13.25 -32.32 -11.32
N THR A 503 -14.39 -31.78 -11.75
CA THR A 503 -14.58 -30.32 -11.87
C THR A 503 -14.74 -29.71 -10.48
N ILE A 504 -13.89 -28.75 -10.14
CA ILE A 504 -13.92 -28.02 -8.88
C ILE A 504 -14.70 -26.71 -9.04
N ALA A 505 -14.40 -25.97 -10.11
CA ALA A 505 -14.96 -24.65 -10.38
C ALA A 505 -14.86 -24.34 -11.87
N SER A 506 -15.78 -23.53 -12.40
CA SER A 506 -15.68 -23.00 -13.76
C SER A 506 -15.88 -21.50 -13.74
N CYS A 507 -14.98 -20.76 -14.40
CA CYS A 507 -14.99 -19.28 -14.38
C CYS A 507 -16.32 -18.70 -14.84
N GLY A 508 -16.98 -19.37 -15.79
CA GLY A 508 -18.26 -18.96 -16.36
C GLY A 508 -19.49 -19.55 -15.65
N THR A 509 -19.32 -20.22 -14.50
CA THR A 509 -20.47 -20.67 -13.72
C THR A 509 -21.29 -19.46 -13.27
N ASP A 510 -22.56 -19.44 -13.65
CA ASP A 510 -23.52 -18.42 -13.26
C ASP A 510 -24.00 -18.66 -11.82
N TYR A 511 -23.78 -17.65 -10.98
CA TYR A 511 -24.23 -17.55 -9.60
C TYR A 511 -25.26 -16.42 -9.46
N GLY A 512 -26.33 -16.49 -10.24
CA GLY A 512 -27.44 -15.54 -10.20
C GLY A 512 -27.28 -14.43 -11.22
N SER A 513 -26.71 -13.29 -10.82
CA SER A 513 -26.40 -12.17 -11.73
C SER A 513 -24.89 -12.00 -11.94
N ASN A 514 -24.07 -12.90 -11.37
CA ASN A 514 -22.62 -12.80 -11.32
C ASN A 514 -21.98 -14.13 -11.67
N THR A 515 -20.82 -14.08 -12.31
CA THR A 515 -19.91 -15.20 -12.53
C THR A 515 -18.76 -15.18 -11.52
N TYR A 516 -17.93 -16.23 -11.49
CA TYR A 516 -16.69 -16.17 -10.71
C TYR A 516 -15.76 -15.06 -11.19
N ALA A 517 -15.71 -14.79 -12.50
CA ALA A 517 -14.95 -13.67 -13.04
C ALA A 517 -15.48 -12.32 -12.53
N ASP A 518 -16.80 -12.13 -12.46
CA ASP A 518 -17.40 -10.90 -11.93
C ASP A 518 -17.07 -10.67 -10.45
N LEU A 519 -17.11 -11.74 -9.64
CA LEU A 519 -16.76 -11.69 -8.21
C LEU A 519 -15.28 -11.36 -8.00
N LEU A 520 -14.38 -12.04 -8.72
CA LEU A 520 -12.94 -11.81 -8.63
C LEU A 520 -12.54 -10.40 -9.06
N ALA A 521 -13.13 -9.92 -10.15
CA ALA A 521 -12.87 -8.58 -10.66
C ALA A 521 -13.63 -7.48 -9.91
N CYS A 522 -14.55 -7.83 -8.99
CA CYS A 522 -15.54 -6.92 -8.39
C CYS A 522 -16.19 -6.03 -9.47
N SER A 523 -16.77 -6.67 -10.49
CA SER A 523 -17.26 -6.02 -11.70
C SER A 523 -18.66 -6.47 -12.06
N GLY A 524 -19.25 -5.86 -13.10
CA GLY A 524 -20.61 -6.20 -13.52
C GLY A 524 -21.64 -5.96 -12.40
N ALA A 525 -22.50 -6.95 -12.15
CA ALA A 525 -23.43 -6.87 -11.05
C ALA A 525 -22.77 -7.09 -9.68
N ALA A 526 -21.46 -7.38 -9.60
CA ALA A 526 -20.69 -7.49 -8.37
C ALA A 526 -19.88 -6.23 -8.03
N ALA A 527 -20.08 -5.11 -8.75
CA ALA A 527 -19.27 -3.89 -8.66
C ALA A 527 -19.52 -3.02 -7.39
N ALA A 528 -19.97 -3.63 -6.30
CA ALA A 528 -20.19 -2.97 -5.02
C ALA A 528 -19.26 -3.58 -3.94
N SER A 529 -18.81 -2.74 -3.01
CA SER A 529 -17.96 -3.19 -1.89
C SER A 529 -18.78 -3.85 -0.80
N CYS A 530 -18.47 -5.09 -0.42
CA CYS A 530 -19.17 -5.80 0.66
C CYS A 530 -18.90 -5.22 2.06
N TYR A 531 -18.03 -4.20 2.19
CA TYR A 531 -17.77 -3.51 3.45
C TYR A 531 -18.72 -2.32 3.71
N ASN A 532 -19.36 -1.79 2.67
CA ASN A 532 -20.23 -0.60 2.74
C ASN A 532 -21.72 -0.93 2.64
N GLU A 533 -22.07 -2.17 2.34
CA GLU A 533 -23.46 -2.59 2.11
C GLU A 533 -24.20 -2.88 3.43
N GLY A 534 -25.44 -2.39 3.52
CA GLY A 534 -26.31 -2.57 4.70
C GLY A 534 -27.05 -3.91 4.76
N SER A 535 -26.82 -4.82 3.80
CA SER A 535 -27.44 -6.15 3.76
C SER A 535 -26.63 -7.12 2.87
N SER A 536 -26.75 -8.44 3.13
CA SER A 536 -26.17 -9.49 2.28
C SER A 536 -26.85 -9.51 0.92
N ASN A 537 -26.24 -8.85 -0.07
CA ASN A 537 -26.74 -8.90 -1.42
C ASN A 537 -25.78 -9.68 -2.32
N ALA A 538 -26.35 -10.41 -3.28
CA ALA A 538 -25.65 -11.18 -4.30
C ALA A 538 -24.72 -10.34 -5.21
N VAL A 539 -24.71 -9.01 -5.04
CA VAL A 539 -24.15 -7.99 -5.95
C VAL A 539 -22.90 -7.28 -5.44
N CYS A 540 -22.26 -7.76 -4.37
CA CYS A 540 -20.96 -7.23 -3.94
C CYS A 540 -19.83 -8.21 -4.29
N GLY A 541 -18.61 -7.71 -4.54
CA GLY A 541 -17.48 -8.49 -5.07
C GLY A 541 -17.00 -9.62 -4.15
N GLY A 542 -17.17 -9.44 -2.85
CA GLY A 542 -16.78 -10.39 -1.81
C GLY A 542 -16.11 -9.66 -0.65
N CYS A 543 -16.09 -10.25 0.55
CA CYS A 543 -15.24 -9.77 1.62
C CYS A 543 -14.79 -10.90 2.53
N ALA A 544 -13.68 -10.69 3.22
CA ALA A 544 -13.15 -11.62 4.20
C ALA A 544 -12.70 -10.89 5.46
N ASN A 545 -12.99 -11.51 6.59
CA ASN A 545 -12.35 -11.22 7.87
C ASN A 545 -11.18 -12.21 8.02
N TRP A 546 -9.98 -11.81 7.57
CA TRP A 546 -8.86 -12.74 7.44
C TRP A 546 -8.44 -13.41 8.76
N GLN A 547 -8.71 -12.78 9.90
CA GLN A 547 -8.51 -13.36 11.23
C GLN A 547 -9.32 -14.65 11.45
N ASP A 548 -10.45 -14.82 10.78
CA ASP A 548 -11.29 -16.03 10.86
C ASP A 548 -10.64 -17.21 10.11
N TYR A 549 -9.61 -16.95 9.30
CA TYR A 549 -8.85 -17.92 8.52
C TYR A 549 -7.43 -18.14 9.04
N ASN A 550 -7.19 -17.81 10.33
CA ASN A 550 -5.88 -17.88 10.99
C ASN A 550 -4.78 -17.02 10.33
N ILE A 551 -5.17 -15.96 9.62
CA ILE A 551 -4.25 -14.99 9.04
C ILE A 551 -4.16 -13.81 10.00
N ILE A 552 -2.93 -13.51 10.43
CA ILE A 552 -2.69 -12.45 11.42
C ILE A 552 -2.80 -11.09 10.71
N VAL A 553 -3.93 -10.41 10.94
CA VAL A 553 -4.18 -9.01 10.56
C VAL A 553 -4.85 -8.28 11.73
N PRO A 554 -4.87 -6.93 11.75
CA PRO A 554 -5.60 -6.17 12.76
C PRO A 554 -7.09 -6.54 12.82
N THR A 555 -7.59 -6.77 14.03
CA THR A 555 -9.01 -7.11 14.28
C THR A 555 -9.87 -5.88 14.59
N SER A 556 -9.23 -4.72 14.80
CA SER A 556 -9.95 -3.47 15.05
C SER A 556 -10.61 -2.97 13.76
N LYS A 557 -11.93 -2.77 13.79
CA LYS A 557 -12.70 -2.14 12.71
C LYS A 557 -12.24 -0.72 12.35
N TYR A 558 -11.49 -0.07 13.23
CA TYR A 558 -10.93 1.27 13.02
C TYR A 558 -9.61 1.24 12.23
N ILE A 559 -9.01 0.07 12.06
CA ILE A 559 -7.77 -0.14 11.31
C ILE A 559 -8.06 -0.85 10.00
N VAL A 560 -8.79 -1.97 10.07
CA VAL A 560 -9.29 -2.69 8.89
C VAL A 560 -10.80 -2.77 9.02
N PRO A 561 -11.57 -2.19 8.08
CA PRO A 561 -13.01 -2.41 8.01
C PRO A 561 -13.33 -3.90 8.09
N GLN A 562 -14.33 -4.27 8.89
CA GLN A 562 -14.71 -5.66 9.06
C GLN A 562 -15.84 -6.00 8.09
N CYS A 563 -15.73 -7.16 7.45
CA CYS A 563 -16.71 -7.71 6.54
C CYS A 563 -18.03 -7.87 7.29
N SER A 564 -19.04 -7.09 6.90
CA SER A 564 -20.34 -7.06 7.59
C SER A 564 -21.32 -8.06 6.98
N TYR A 565 -21.29 -8.22 5.65
CA TYR A 565 -22.16 -9.12 4.92
C TYR A 565 -21.42 -9.76 3.74
N PRO A 566 -20.77 -10.92 3.93
CA PRO A 566 -20.10 -11.59 2.83
C PRO A 566 -21.10 -12.07 1.79
N ASN A 567 -20.76 -11.90 0.51
CA ASN A 567 -21.53 -12.49 -0.59
C ASN A 567 -21.55 -14.02 -0.42
N THR A 568 -22.73 -14.65 -0.47
CA THR A 568 -22.86 -16.11 -0.33
C THR A 568 -22.14 -16.89 -1.44
N TYR A 569 -21.93 -16.28 -2.61
CA TYR A 569 -21.17 -16.87 -3.70
C TYR A 569 -19.65 -16.73 -3.51
N TRP A 570 -19.23 -15.76 -2.70
CA TRP A 570 -17.84 -15.58 -2.31
C TRP A 570 -17.41 -16.65 -1.30
N VAL A 571 -18.19 -16.86 -0.23
CA VAL A 571 -17.85 -17.83 0.84
C VAL A 571 -18.14 -19.29 0.47
N GLY A 572 -19.02 -19.53 -0.51
CA GLY A 572 -19.48 -20.85 -0.90
C GLY A 572 -20.92 -21.13 -0.47
N SER A 573 -21.62 -21.98 -1.23
CA SER A 573 -23.04 -22.23 -1.02
C SER A 573 -23.42 -23.68 -1.27
N SER A 574 -24.11 -24.29 -0.30
CA SER A 574 -24.75 -25.61 -0.45
C SER A 574 -25.86 -25.63 -1.50
N LYS A 575 -26.35 -24.47 -1.94
CA LYS A 575 -27.34 -24.37 -3.02
C LYS A 575 -26.75 -24.77 -4.38
N PHE A 576 -25.43 -24.73 -4.54
CA PHE A 576 -24.74 -24.93 -5.83
C PHE A 576 -23.62 -25.97 -5.78
N ASP A 577 -23.44 -26.69 -4.68
CA ASP A 577 -22.36 -27.67 -4.48
C ASP A 577 -20.96 -27.17 -4.90
N ALA A 578 -20.68 -25.88 -4.68
CA ALA A 578 -19.44 -25.23 -5.09
C ALA A 578 -18.73 -24.51 -3.93
N PRO A 579 -17.38 -24.55 -3.86
CA PRO A 579 -16.61 -24.03 -2.72
C PRO A 579 -16.59 -22.50 -2.57
N GLY A 580 -17.18 -21.73 -3.51
CA GLY A 580 -17.04 -20.27 -3.54
C GLY A 580 -15.65 -19.81 -3.97
N VAL A 581 -15.47 -18.50 -4.11
CA VAL A 581 -14.19 -17.88 -4.53
C VAL A 581 -13.14 -17.89 -3.41
N LEU A 582 -13.57 -17.68 -2.16
CA LEU A 582 -12.68 -17.41 -1.03
C LEU A 582 -11.57 -18.45 -0.83
N PRO A 583 -11.81 -19.78 -0.93
CA PRO A 583 -10.73 -20.77 -0.80
C PRO A 583 -9.61 -20.61 -1.84
N PHE A 584 -9.91 -20.08 -3.03
CA PHE A 584 -8.94 -19.88 -4.10
C PHE A 584 -8.07 -18.63 -3.93
N VAL A 585 -8.39 -17.74 -2.98
CA VAL A 585 -7.58 -16.56 -2.64
C VAL A 585 -6.92 -16.66 -1.26
N THR A 586 -7.51 -17.42 -0.32
CA THR A 586 -7.00 -17.56 1.05
C THR A 586 -5.55 -18.07 1.11
N TRP A 587 -5.17 -19.02 0.26
CA TRP A 587 -3.80 -19.57 0.25
C TRP A 587 -2.73 -18.55 -0.18
N LEU A 588 -3.07 -17.63 -1.09
CA LEU A 588 -2.18 -16.51 -1.47
C LEU A 588 -1.98 -15.58 -0.26
N LYS A 589 -3.07 -15.27 0.42
CA LYS A 589 -3.06 -14.43 1.62
C LYS A 589 -2.31 -15.06 2.79
N GLN A 590 -2.35 -16.38 2.94
CA GLN A 590 -1.56 -17.11 3.93
C GLN A 590 -0.05 -17.03 3.64
N ALA A 591 0.35 -17.06 2.36
CA ALA A 591 1.74 -16.92 1.97
C ALA A 591 2.26 -15.48 2.13
N CYS A 592 1.40 -14.48 1.85
CA CYS A 592 1.68 -13.07 2.09
C CYS A 592 0.49 -12.35 2.75
N THR A 593 0.54 -12.26 4.07
CA THR A 593 -0.51 -11.69 4.95
C THR A 593 -0.84 -10.23 4.69
N SER A 594 0.12 -9.48 4.14
CA SER A 594 0.03 -8.05 3.84
C SER A 594 -0.16 -7.74 2.37
N CYS A 595 -0.15 -8.76 1.50
CA CYS A 595 -0.30 -8.57 0.07
C CYS A 595 -1.77 -8.49 -0.32
N TYR A 596 -2.04 -7.67 -1.33
CA TYR A 596 -3.31 -7.57 -2.03
C TYR A 596 -3.57 -8.87 -2.80
N ALA A 597 -4.54 -9.66 -2.35
CA ALA A 597 -4.80 -10.99 -2.90
C ALA A 597 -5.96 -11.04 -3.91
N TYR A 598 -6.85 -10.04 -3.87
CA TYR A 598 -7.96 -9.89 -4.82
C TYR A 598 -8.42 -8.41 -4.91
N PRO A 599 -8.99 -8.00 -6.06
CA PRO A 599 -9.47 -6.65 -6.33
C PRO A 599 -10.51 -6.05 -5.36
N TYR A 600 -10.46 -4.72 -5.23
CA TYR A 600 -11.32 -3.75 -4.52
C TYR A 600 -11.56 -3.92 -3.01
N ASP A 601 -11.76 -5.15 -2.55
CA ASP A 601 -12.31 -5.46 -1.23
C ASP A 601 -11.29 -6.11 -0.27
N ASP A 602 -10.03 -6.32 -0.66
CA ASP A 602 -8.99 -6.68 0.30
C ASP A 602 -8.51 -5.48 1.14
N LYS A 603 -9.28 -5.09 2.17
CA LYS A 603 -8.97 -3.93 3.03
C LYS A 603 -7.74 -4.10 3.92
N SER A 604 -7.11 -5.26 3.95
CA SER A 604 -5.98 -5.57 4.84
C SER A 604 -4.63 -5.54 4.10
N SER A 605 -4.52 -4.73 3.04
CA SER A 605 -3.41 -4.78 2.08
C SER A 605 -3.00 -3.45 1.45
N THR A 606 -3.78 -2.39 1.68
CA THR A 606 -3.45 -1.06 1.17
C THR A 606 -2.76 -0.26 2.25
N PHE A 607 -1.62 0.35 1.90
CA PHE A 607 -0.82 1.13 2.81
C PHE A 607 -0.82 2.60 2.38
N THR A 608 -0.66 3.49 3.35
CA THR A 608 -0.57 4.94 3.09
C THR A 608 0.63 5.55 3.78
N CYS A 609 1.31 6.49 3.15
CA CYS A 609 2.39 7.24 3.79
C CYS A 609 2.49 8.69 3.26
N PRO A 610 2.59 9.71 4.14
CA PRO A 610 2.58 9.67 5.60
C PRO A 610 1.22 9.26 6.19
N GLY A 611 1.21 8.84 7.45
CA GLY A 611 0.01 8.44 8.19
C GLY A 611 -0.96 9.54 8.61
N ASN A 612 -0.74 10.75 8.14
CA ASN A 612 -1.52 11.91 8.52
C ASN A 612 -2.15 12.50 7.27
N THR A 613 -3.01 13.51 7.42
CA THR A 613 -3.67 14.21 6.31
C THR A 613 -2.70 15.07 5.47
N GLY A 614 -1.44 14.66 5.35
CA GLY A 614 -0.38 15.47 4.79
C GLY A 614 0.39 14.88 3.65
N GLN A 615 1.06 15.77 2.94
CA GLN A 615 1.89 15.49 1.78
C GLN A 615 3.07 14.60 2.14
N SER A 616 3.29 13.58 1.31
CA SER A 616 4.52 12.82 1.31
C SER A 616 5.61 13.55 0.53
N ALA A 617 6.85 13.48 1.02
CA ALA A 617 8.08 13.59 0.22
C ALA A 617 8.95 12.36 0.52
N VAL A 618 8.29 11.21 0.64
CA VAL A 618 8.88 9.99 1.19
C VAL A 618 9.41 9.12 0.06
N ASN A 619 10.69 8.78 0.13
CA ASN A 619 11.32 7.83 -0.78
C ASN A 619 10.91 6.40 -0.42
N TYR A 620 11.00 5.46 -1.36
CA TYR A 620 10.61 4.06 -1.13
C TYR A 620 11.77 3.11 -1.42
N ASN A 621 11.75 1.95 -0.75
CA ASN A 621 12.55 0.80 -1.10
C ASN A 621 11.64 -0.34 -1.54
N ILE A 622 12.14 -1.15 -2.46
CA ILE A 622 11.58 -2.44 -2.85
C ILE A 622 12.72 -3.46 -2.71
N ASP A 623 12.50 -4.51 -1.91
CA ASP A 623 13.44 -5.61 -1.77
C ASP A 623 12.89 -6.84 -2.50
N LEU A 624 13.67 -7.39 -3.44
CA LEU A 624 13.38 -8.64 -4.14
C LEU A 624 14.05 -9.80 -3.39
N CYS A 625 13.31 -10.89 -3.17
CA CYS A 625 13.66 -12.00 -2.29
C CYS A 625 14.07 -11.55 -0.86
N PRO A 626 13.21 -10.80 -0.15
CA PRO A 626 13.52 -10.25 1.17
C PRO A 626 13.90 -11.30 2.22
N GLU A 627 13.53 -12.56 2.03
CA GLU A 627 13.94 -13.70 2.85
C GLU A 627 15.45 -13.94 2.87
N ASN A 628 16.18 -13.50 1.84
CA ASN A 628 17.63 -13.62 1.74
C ASN A 628 18.37 -12.39 2.30
N LYS A 629 17.64 -11.37 2.77
CA LYS A 629 18.23 -10.14 3.30
C LYS A 629 19.03 -10.44 4.57
N GLY A 630 20.31 -10.06 4.55
CA GLY A 630 21.23 -10.30 5.68
C GLY A 630 21.96 -11.64 5.65
N LEU A 631 21.69 -12.50 4.65
CA LEU A 631 22.51 -13.69 4.40
C LEU A 631 23.82 -13.29 3.71
N THR A 632 24.94 -13.83 4.20
CA THR A 632 26.23 -13.71 3.51
C THR A 632 26.22 -14.59 2.25
N PRO A 633 26.75 -14.11 1.10
CA PRO A 633 26.91 -14.96 -0.08
C PRO A 633 27.71 -16.23 0.27
N ALA A 634 27.24 -17.39 -0.18
CA ALA A 634 27.96 -18.67 -0.03
C ALA A 634 29.12 -18.77 -1.02
#